data_AF-A0A559UU77-F1
#
_entry.id   AF-A0A559UU77-F1
#
_cell.length_a   1.000
_cell.length_b   1.000
_cell.length_c   1.000
_cell.angle_alpha   90.00
_cell.angle_beta   90.00
_cell.angle_gamma   90.00
#
_symmetry.space_group_name_H-M   'P 1'
#
loop_
_entity.id
_entity.type
_entity.pdbx_description
1 polymer ?
#
loop_
_entity_poly.entity_id
_entity_poly.type
_entity_poly.pdbx_seq_one_letter_code
_entity_poly.pdbx_strand_id
1 'polypeptide(L)'
;MTTTTAYACNHCKTVIFTSDRIIGRRALWDLGEYTADSFLISAPHDWSVLRRYDTSLHQGWYCCRFILMRMTEDKFRTGDALIVYADSVHPTNAEAPAASSAKHPAVRLTASDFDDVLAAPAIADRLALVKLGAIWCPPCRLTDQAIARIQAGGGVGGVEFFEVDIDEEPELSSRFPIQSIPYTLLYRAGRRIPVHSARFHTVDGGLVGGIGTGVLTTILTKALRQLAQGATTIEL
;
A
#
# COMPACT_ATOMS: atom_id res chain seq x y z
N MET A 1 4.63 37.00 -17.35
CA MET A 1 4.72 35.57 -17.74
C MET A 1 4.72 34.77 -16.46
N THR A 2 3.66 34.01 -16.20
CA THR A 2 3.62 33.07 -15.07
C THR A 2 4.65 31.97 -15.35
N THR A 3 5.62 31.82 -14.48
CA THR A 3 6.67 30.80 -14.63
C THR A 3 6.04 29.43 -14.43
N THR A 4 5.99 28.62 -15.49
CA THR A 4 5.51 27.24 -15.42
C THR A 4 6.55 26.37 -14.70
N THR A 5 6.13 25.67 -13.65
CA THR A 5 6.99 24.74 -12.89
C THR A 5 6.70 23.31 -13.34
N ALA A 6 7.74 22.56 -13.70
CA ALA A 6 7.62 21.13 -13.97
C ALA A 6 7.62 20.32 -12.66
N TYR A 7 6.87 19.23 -12.62
CA TYR A 7 6.83 18.27 -11.52
C TYR A 7 7.35 16.93 -12.01
N ALA A 8 8.39 16.42 -11.36
CA ALA A 8 9.09 15.20 -11.72
C ALA A 8 8.87 14.08 -10.71
N CYS A 9 8.90 12.84 -11.19
CA CYS A 9 8.87 11.64 -10.34
C CYS A 9 10.01 11.69 -9.32
N ASN A 10 9.71 11.38 -8.05
CA ASN A 10 10.71 11.36 -6.99
C ASN A 10 11.83 10.32 -7.22
N HIS A 11 11.54 9.25 -7.98
CA HIS A 11 12.49 8.15 -8.23
C HIS A 11 13.31 8.35 -9.51
N CYS A 12 12.69 8.28 -10.69
CA CYS A 12 13.43 8.35 -11.97
C CYS A 12 13.60 9.76 -12.53
N LYS A 13 13.08 10.79 -11.85
CA LYS A 13 13.15 12.20 -12.23
C LYS A 13 12.49 12.56 -13.57
N THR A 14 11.77 11.62 -14.21
CA THR A 14 10.92 11.90 -15.37
C THR A 14 9.89 12.98 -15.03
N VAL A 15 9.78 14.01 -15.87
CA VAL A 15 8.75 15.05 -15.74
C VAL A 15 7.39 14.44 -16.03
N ILE A 16 6.46 14.56 -15.08
CA ILE A 16 5.12 13.98 -15.15
C ILE A 16 4.12 15.03 -15.65
N PHE A 17 4.18 16.25 -15.14
CA PHE A 17 3.27 17.33 -15.52
C PHE A 17 3.88 18.70 -15.20
N THR A 18 3.18 19.76 -15.59
CA THR A 18 3.57 21.15 -15.33
C THR A 18 2.46 21.90 -14.60
N SER A 19 2.80 22.96 -13.87
CA SER A 19 1.87 23.68 -12.98
C SER A 19 0.63 24.25 -13.69
N ASP A 20 0.74 24.60 -14.97
CA ASP A 20 -0.38 25.05 -15.82
C ASP A 20 -1.41 23.95 -16.11
N ARG A 21 -1.06 22.67 -15.88
CA ARG A 21 -1.96 21.53 -16.05
C ARG A 21 -2.75 21.19 -14.79
N ILE A 22 -2.41 21.79 -13.64
CA ILE A 22 -3.10 21.55 -12.38
C ILE A 22 -4.48 22.21 -12.45
N ILE A 23 -5.53 21.38 -12.37
CA ILE A 23 -6.92 21.84 -12.29
C ILE A 23 -7.45 21.83 -10.86
N GLY A 24 -6.73 21.18 -9.94
CA GLY A 24 -7.07 21.19 -8.52
C GLY A 24 -6.05 20.43 -7.67
N ARG A 25 -6.16 20.60 -6.36
CA ARG A 25 -5.44 19.83 -5.35
C ARG A 25 -6.38 19.51 -4.21
N ARG A 26 -6.42 18.26 -3.76
CA ARG A 26 -7.25 17.83 -2.62
C ARG A 26 -6.71 16.56 -1.98
N ALA A 27 -7.03 16.36 -0.71
CA ALA A 27 -6.88 15.07 -0.05
C ALA A 27 -7.95 14.11 -0.59
N LEU A 28 -7.54 13.17 -1.44
CA LEU A 28 -8.42 12.11 -1.92
C LEU A 28 -8.52 10.95 -0.93
N TRP A 29 -7.46 10.79 -0.13
CA TRP A 29 -7.41 9.81 0.93
C TRP A 29 -7.35 10.56 2.25
N ASP A 30 -8.45 10.49 2.98
CA ASP A 30 -8.51 10.79 4.40
C ASP A 30 -8.93 9.51 5.10
N LEU A 31 -7.94 8.82 5.67
CA LEU A 31 -8.11 7.54 6.34
C LEU A 31 -7.96 7.72 7.86
N GLY A 32 -8.30 8.90 8.38
CA GLY A 32 -8.20 9.27 9.79
C GLY A 32 -6.77 9.60 10.20
N GLU A 33 -5.94 8.56 10.43
CA GLU A 33 -4.54 8.75 10.88
C GLU A 33 -3.57 9.10 9.74
N TYR A 34 -4.06 9.10 8.50
CA TYR A 34 -3.26 9.33 7.30
C TYR A 34 -4.08 10.10 6.27
N THR A 35 -3.49 11.16 5.75
CA THR A 35 -4.01 11.90 4.61
C THR A 35 -3.02 11.89 3.47
N ALA A 36 -3.51 11.72 2.23
CA ALA A 36 -2.69 11.84 1.03
C ALA A 36 -3.30 12.87 0.07
N ASP A 37 -2.57 13.97 -0.09
CA ASP A 37 -2.85 14.98 -1.09
C ASP A 37 -2.60 14.44 -2.50
N SER A 38 -3.47 14.84 -3.41
CA SER A 38 -3.33 14.56 -4.83
C SER A 38 -3.49 15.83 -5.64
N PHE A 39 -2.66 15.95 -6.68
CA PHE A 39 -2.93 16.83 -7.79
C PHE A 39 -3.99 16.21 -8.69
N LEU A 40 -4.91 17.04 -9.14
CA LEU A 40 -5.76 16.75 -10.28
C LEU A 40 -5.18 17.51 -11.47
N ILE A 41 -4.85 16.80 -12.53
CA ILE A 41 -4.26 17.40 -13.73
C ILE A 41 -5.09 17.06 -14.97
N SER A 42 -5.08 17.96 -15.94
CA SER A 42 -5.79 17.78 -17.22
C SER A 42 -5.07 16.81 -18.16
N ALA A 43 -3.75 16.78 -18.15
CA ALA A 43 -2.90 15.91 -18.96
C ALA A 43 -1.48 15.82 -18.36
N PRO A 44 -0.73 14.72 -18.59
CA PRO A 44 0.70 14.69 -18.31
C PRO A 44 1.45 15.60 -19.29
N HIS A 45 2.72 15.84 -18.99
CA HIS A 45 3.65 16.59 -19.84
C HIS A 45 3.89 15.87 -21.17
N ASP A 46 4.13 14.56 -21.12
CA ASP A 46 4.34 13.70 -22.28
C ASP A 46 3.78 12.30 -21.98
N TRP A 47 2.96 11.77 -22.87
CA TRP A 47 2.41 10.42 -22.75
C TRP A 47 3.43 9.34 -23.11
N SER A 48 4.42 9.64 -23.95
CA SER A 48 5.39 8.66 -24.47
C SER A 48 6.35 8.13 -23.39
N VAL A 49 6.55 8.92 -22.32
CA VAL A 49 7.39 8.53 -21.18
C VAL A 49 6.64 7.70 -20.13
N LEU A 50 5.34 7.44 -20.36
CA LEU A 50 4.47 6.70 -19.45
C LEU A 50 4.02 5.39 -20.10
N ARG A 51 4.25 4.28 -19.41
CA ARG A 51 3.64 2.99 -19.72
C ARG A 51 2.25 2.94 -19.12
N ARG A 52 1.27 2.47 -19.91
CA ARG A 52 -0.11 2.31 -19.47
C ARG A 52 -0.34 0.89 -18.96
N TYR A 53 -1.09 0.79 -17.87
CA TYR A 53 -1.59 -0.47 -17.32
C TYR A 53 -3.01 -0.23 -16.82
N ASP A 54 -3.96 -0.97 -17.39
CA ASP A 54 -5.36 -0.84 -17.03
C ASP A 54 -5.74 -1.94 -16.03
N THR A 55 -6.43 -1.55 -14.98
CA THR A 55 -7.09 -2.46 -14.05
C THR A 55 -8.60 -2.28 -14.16
N SER A 56 -9.36 -3.19 -13.56
CA SER A 56 -10.83 -3.09 -13.55
C SER A 56 -11.37 -1.81 -12.91
N LEU A 57 -10.62 -1.16 -12.02
CA LEU A 57 -11.08 0.00 -11.26
C LEU A 57 -10.51 1.34 -11.77
N HIS A 58 -9.38 1.32 -12.48
CA HIS A 58 -8.73 2.53 -12.98
C HIS A 58 -7.81 2.24 -14.16
N GLN A 59 -7.61 3.26 -15.00
CA GLN A 59 -6.49 3.32 -15.94
C GLN A 59 -5.28 3.87 -15.21
N GLY A 60 -4.16 3.16 -15.26
CA GLY A 60 -2.92 3.50 -14.55
C GLY A 60 -1.79 3.82 -15.52
N TRP A 61 -0.89 4.69 -15.09
CA TRP A 61 0.31 5.05 -15.83
C TRP A 61 1.55 5.04 -14.94
N TYR A 62 2.65 4.59 -15.53
CA TYR A 62 3.91 4.32 -14.88
C TYR A 62 5.05 4.97 -15.65
N CYS A 63 5.94 5.68 -14.96
CA CYS A 63 7.26 5.98 -15.52
C CYS A 63 8.22 4.83 -15.17
N CYS A 64 8.75 4.84 -13.96
CA CYS A 64 9.45 3.73 -13.31
C CYS A 64 8.57 2.97 -12.31
N ARG A 65 7.53 3.63 -11.79
CA ARG A 65 6.53 3.14 -10.83
C ARG A 65 5.19 3.78 -11.17
N PHE A 66 4.10 3.23 -10.61
CA PHE A 66 2.77 3.80 -10.77
C PHE A 66 2.77 5.24 -10.26
N ILE A 67 2.32 6.18 -11.08
CA ILE A 67 2.46 7.61 -10.80
C ILE A 67 1.19 8.42 -11.05
N LEU A 68 0.32 7.93 -11.92
CA LEU A 68 -0.80 8.68 -12.43
C LEU A 68 -1.96 7.72 -12.73
N MET A 69 -3.19 8.13 -12.42
CA MET A 69 -4.35 7.30 -12.70
C MET A 69 -5.58 8.12 -13.11
N ARG A 70 -6.49 7.44 -13.82
CA ARG A 70 -7.84 7.90 -14.10
C ARG A 70 -8.82 6.86 -13.60
N MET A 71 -9.79 7.28 -12.80
CA MET A 71 -10.83 6.38 -12.32
C MET A 71 -11.75 6.00 -13.48
N THR A 72 -12.07 4.70 -13.59
CA THR A 72 -13.05 4.21 -14.58
C THR A 72 -14.47 4.33 -14.03
N GLU A 73 -14.63 4.08 -12.74
CA GLU A 73 -15.81 4.43 -11.95
C GLU A 73 -15.44 5.62 -11.07
N ASP A 74 -16.11 6.77 -11.25
CA ASP A 74 -15.71 8.05 -10.65
C ASP A 74 -16.00 8.18 -9.15
N LYS A 75 -15.48 7.23 -8.36
CA LYS A 75 -15.56 7.14 -6.90
C LYS A 75 -15.12 8.43 -6.21
N PHE A 76 -14.15 9.12 -6.80
CA PHE A 76 -13.55 10.33 -6.22
C PHE A 76 -14.13 11.63 -6.77
N ARG A 77 -15.13 11.58 -7.66
CA ARG A 77 -15.71 12.76 -8.32
C ARG A 77 -14.61 13.62 -8.98
N THR A 78 -13.71 12.96 -9.67
CA THR A 78 -12.58 13.51 -10.44
C THR A 78 -12.93 13.77 -11.90
N GLY A 79 -14.05 13.25 -12.40
CA GLY A 79 -14.39 13.29 -13.82
C GLY A 79 -13.24 12.72 -14.66
N ASP A 80 -12.84 13.46 -15.69
CA ASP A 80 -11.76 13.07 -16.60
C ASP A 80 -10.34 13.43 -16.10
N ALA A 81 -10.25 14.04 -14.91
CA ALA A 81 -8.99 14.45 -14.34
C ALA A 81 -8.09 13.25 -14.04
N LEU A 82 -6.80 13.44 -14.29
CA LEU A 82 -5.78 12.50 -13.86
C LEU A 82 -5.36 12.83 -12.43
N ILE A 83 -5.26 11.80 -11.61
CA ILE A 83 -4.86 11.89 -10.21
C ILE A 83 -3.37 11.58 -10.14
N VAL A 84 -2.60 12.48 -9.53
CA VAL A 84 -1.18 12.27 -9.20
C VAL A 84 -0.99 12.49 -7.71
N TYR A 85 -0.43 11.51 -7.01
CA TYR A 85 -0.12 11.66 -5.60
C TYR A 85 0.97 12.71 -5.39
N ALA A 86 0.69 13.70 -4.54
CA ALA A 86 1.58 14.84 -4.36
C ALA A 86 2.94 14.45 -3.75
N ASP A 87 2.98 13.36 -2.99
CA ASP A 87 4.18 12.79 -2.37
C ASP A 87 5.01 11.90 -3.32
N SER A 88 4.53 11.67 -4.54
CA SER A 88 5.23 10.86 -5.55
C SER A 88 5.99 11.72 -6.57
N VAL A 89 5.79 13.04 -6.52
CA VAL A 89 6.44 14.02 -7.38
C VAL A 89 7.03 15.18 -6.58
N HIS A 90 7.97 15.91 -7.18
CA HIS A 90 8.52 17.15 -6.65
C HIS A 90 8.64 18.18 -7.77
N PRO A 91 8.51 19.48 -7.47
CA PRO A 91 8.77 20.50 -8.47
C PRO A 91 10.27 20.50 -8.81
N THR A 92 10.63 20.60 -10.08
CA THR A 92 12.02 20.47 -10.57
C THR A 92 12.93 21.61 -10.13
N ASN A 93 12.37 22.69 -9.58
CA ASN A 93 13.11 23.80 -8.97
C ASN A 93 13.32 23.63 -7.45
N ALA A 94 12.89 22.51 -6.88
CA ALA A 94 13.19 22.11 -5.51
C ALA A 94 13.94 20.78 -5.51
N GLU A 95 14.69 20.53 -4.45
CA GLU A 95 15.31 19.23 -4.25
C GLU A 95 14.20 18.19 -4.05
N ALA A 96 14.34 17.05 -4.72
CA ALA A 96 13.43 15.95 -4.51
C ALA A 96 13.47 15.57 -3.03
N PRO A 97 12.32 15.32 -2.38
CA PRO A 97 12.36 14.68 -1.07
C PRO A 97 13.17 13.39 -1.22
N ALA A 98 14.01 13.10 -0.23
CA ALA A 98 14.75 11.84 -0.20
C ALA A 98 13.74 10.74 -0.52
N ALA A 99 13.94 10.03 -1.64
CA ALA A 99 13.10 8.90 -1.98
C ALA A 99 13.07 8.04 -0.73
N SER A 100 11.88 7.77 -0.18
CA SER A 100 11.74 7.09 1.11
C SER A 100 12.60 5.84 1.12
N SER A 101 13.81 5.98 1.66
CA SER A 101 14.80 4.93 1.91
C SER A 101 14.64 4.41 3.33
N ALA A 102 13.59 4.87 4.03
CA ALA A 102 13.17 4.29 5.28
C ALA A 102 13.02 2.79 5.05
N LYS A 103 13.86 2.01 5.75
CA LYS A 103 13.73 0.57 5.88
C LYS A 103 12.24 0.29 6.10
N HIS A 104 11.64 -0.50 5.22
CA HIS A 104 10.25 -0.86 5.38
C HIS A 104 10.07 -1.45 6.79
N PRO A 105 9.04 -1.06 7.54
CA PRO A 105 8.89 -1.50 8.93
C PRO A 105 8.73 -3.02 9.06
N ALA A 106 8.25 -3.66 8.00
CA ALA A 106 8.11 -5.11 7.89
C ALA A 106 9.31 -5.76 7.17
N VAL A 107 9.59 -7.01 7.50
CA VAL A 107 10.59 -7.82 6.79
C VAL A 107 10.05 -8.18 5.40
N ARG A 108 10.83 -7.88 4.37
CA ARG A 108 10.44 -8.18 2.99
C ARG A 108 10.60 -9.68 2.69
N LEU A 109 9.57 -10.27 2.12
CA LEU A 109 9.56 -11.64 1.60
C LEU A 109 9.56 -11.60 0.07
N THR A 110 10.18 -12.61 -0.50
CA THR A 110 10.26 -12.88 -1.94
C THR A 110 9.66 -14.24 -2.25
N ALA A 111 9.43 -14.54 -3.53
CA ALA A 111 9.01 -15.88 -3.94
C ALA A 111 9.94 -17.00 -3.44
N SER A 112 11.23 -16.69 -3.25
CA SER A 112 12.24 -17.67 -2.86
C SER A 112 12.29 -18.03 -1.37
N ASP A 113 11.77 -17.16 -0.50
CA ASP A 113 11.86 -17.34 0.95
C ASP A 113 10.51 -17.33 1.69
N PHE A 114 9.42 -16.98 1.01
CA PHE A 114 8.11 -16.77 1.62
C PHE A 114 7.65 -17.95 2.49
N ASP A 115 7.62 -19.15 1.93
CA ASP A 115 7.09 -20.33 2.63
C ASP A 115 8.04 -20.80 3.75
N ASP A 116 9.35 -20.74 3.49
CA ASP A 116 10.38 -21.17 4.44
C ASP A 116 10.47 -20.25 5.66
N VAL A 117 10.40 -18.93 5.45
CA VAL A 117 10.39 -17.95 6.55
C VAL A 117 9.13 -18.12 7.39
N LEU A 118 7.97 -18.29 6.77
CA LEU A 118 6.70 -18.45 7.50
C LEU A 118 6.61 -19.77 8.27
N ALA A 119 7.29 -20.83 7.80
CA ALA A 119 7.37 -22.12 8.47
C ALA A 119 8.54 -22.24 9.47
N ALA A 120 9.41 -21.22 9.54
CA ALA A 120 10.63 -21.29 10.33
C ALA A 120 10.37 -21.52 11.84
N PRO A 121 11.14 -22.39 12.52
CA PRO A 121 10.99 -22.63 13.95
C PRO A 121 11.11 -21.36 14.80
N ALA A 122 11.87 -20.36 14.35
CA ALA A 122 12.10 -19.09 15.05
C ALA A 122 10.83 -18.25 15.24
N ILE A 123 9.80 -18.48 14.42
CA ILE A 123 8.52 -17.77 14.50
C ILE A 123 7.32 -18.71 14.62
N ALA A 124 7.55 -20.02 14.84
CA ALA A 124 6.49 -21.02 14.84
C ALA A 124 5.41 -20.78 15.91
N ASP A 125 5.78 -20.20 17.05
CA ASP A 125 4.87 -19.82 18.13
C ASP A 125 4.22 -18.44 17.93
N ARG A 126 4.76 -17.62 17.01
CA ARG A 126 4.33 -16.25 16.71
C ARG A 126 3.26 -16.19 15.62
N LEU A 127 2.47 -15.13 15.65
CA LEU A 127 1.53 -14.75 14.59
C LEU A 127 2.27 -13.86 13.58
N ALA A 128 2.44 -14.34 12.36
CA ALA A 128 3.00 -13.55 11.27
C ALA A 128 1.88 -12.78 10.55
N LEU A 129 2.00 -11.46 10.50
CA LEU A 129 1.18 -10.61 9.62
C LEU A 129 1.95 -10.36 8.34
N VAL A 130 1.35 -10.69 7.20
CA VAL A 130 1.94 -10.50 5.87
C VAL A 130 1.11 -9.50 5.10
N LYS A 131 1.67 -8.32 4.80
CA LYS A 131 1.02 -7.29 3.97
C LYS A 131 1.53 -7.37 2.53
N LEU A 132 0.65 -7.69 1.59
CA LEU A 132 0.90 -7.55 0.16
C LEU A 132 0.49 -6.15 -0.28
N GLY A 133 1.41 -5.38 -0.84
CA GLY A 133 1.14 -4.00 -1.23
C GLY A 133 2.21 -3.40 -2.13
N ALA A 134 2.16 -2.09 -2.29
CA ALA A 134 3.14 -1.34 -3.06
C ALA A 134 3.36 0.04 -2.44
N ILE A 135 4.55 0.58 -2.57
CA ILE A 135 4.94 1.86 -1.94
C ILE A 135 4.17 3.08 -2.46
N TRP A 136 3.67 3.02 -3.69
CA TRP A 136 2.90 4.09 -4.32
C TRP A 136 1.44 4.12 -3.84
N CYS A 137 0.96 3.05 -3.21
CA CYS A 137 -0.41 2.89 -2.75
C CYS A 137 -0.63 3.61 -1.40
N PRO A 138 -1.44 4.69 -1.34
CA PRO A 138 -1.62 5.43 -0.09
C PRO A 138 -2.28 4.62 1.05
N PRO A 139 -3.31 3.78 0.80
CA PRO A 139 -3.82 2.88 1.83
C PRO A 139 -2.76 1.89 2.36
N CYS A 140 -1.79 1.50 1.52
CA CYS A 140 -0.67 0.65 1.92
C CYS A 140 0.25 1.41 2.87
N ARG A 141 0.60 2.67 2.52
CA ARG A 141 1.42 3.55 3.37
C ARG A 141 0.80 3.83 4.73
N LEU A 142 -0.53 3.94 4.83
CA LEU A 142 -1.22 4.00 6.13
C LEU A 142 -0.89 2.76 6.98
N THR A 143 -1.06 1.56 6.40
CA THR A 143 -0.77 0.30 7.11
C THR A 143 0.71 0.21 7.49
N ASP A 144 1.62 0.68 6.63
CA ASP A 144 3.05 0.70 6.92
C ASP A 144 3.37 1.62 8.10
N GLN A 145 2.77 2.82 8.13
CA GLN A 145 2.88 3.73 9.28
C GLN A 145 2.32 3.11 10.56
N ALA A 146 1.21 2.38 10.46
CA ALA A 146 0.63 1.65 11.59
C ALA A 146 1.59 0.59 12.14
N ILE A 147 2.20 -0.23 11.26
CA ILE A 147 3.20 -1.23 11.63
C ILE A 147 4.40 -0.56 12.30
N ALA A 148 4.95 0.50 11.70
CA ALA A 148 6.09 1.23 12.22
C ALA A 148 5.83 1.79 13.63
N ARG A 149 4.65 2.39 13.85
CA ARG A 149 4.23 2.92 15.16
C ARG A 149 4.08 1.82 16.20
N ILE A 150 3.49 0.68 15.82
CA ILE A 150 3.36 -0.48 16.70
C ILE A 150 4.73 -0.97 17.13
N GLN A 151 5.66 -1.18 16.19
CA GLN A 151 7.02 -1.65 16.50
C GLN A 151 7.79 -0.64 17.36
N ALA A 152 7.69 0.65 17.06
CA ALA A 152 8.31 1.71 17.86
C ALA A 152 7.74 1.76 19.30
N GLY A 153 6.48 1.37 19.49
CA GLY A 153 5.81 1.26 20.78
C GLY A 153 6.08 -0.04 21.55
N GLY A 154 7.00 -0.90 21.09
CA GLY A 154 7.31 -2.19 21.72
C GLY A 154 6.62 -3.40 21.09
N GLY A 155 5.90 -3.20 19.98
CA GLY A 155 5.22 -4.26 19.23
C GLY A 155 3.90 -4.72 19.85
N VAL A 156 3.28 -5.71 19.21
CA VAL A 156 2.26 -6.56 19.82
C VAL A 156 2.96 -7.87 20.14
N GLY A 157 3.08 -8.22 21.43
CA GLY A 157 3.81 -9.42 21.86
C GLY A 157 3.33 -10.68 21.13
N GLY A 158 4.27 -11.44 20.57
CA GLY A 158 3.97 -12.64 19.77
C GLY A 158 3.54 -12.38 18.33
N VAL A 159 3.75 -11.16 17.80
CA VAL A 159 3.49 -10.82 16.39
C VAL A 159 4.79 -10.48 15.67
N GLU A 160 4.91 -10.96 14.44
CA GLU A 160 5.94 -10.57 13.47
C GLU A 160 5.31 -9.92 12.24
N PHE A 161 6.01 -8.95 11.65
CA PHE A 161 5.51 -8.18 10.51
C PHE A 161 6.34 -8.45 9.27
N PHE A 162 5.66 -8.87 8.22
CA PHE A 162 6.22 -9.17 6.91
C PHE A 162 5.49 -8.41 5.81
N GLU A 163 6.16 -8.23 4.68
CA GLU A 163 5.53 -7.69 3.49
C GLU A 163 5.98 -8.39 2.21
N VAL A 164 5.15 -8.27 1.18
CA VAL A 164 5.49 -8.60 -0.20
C VAL A 164 5.17 -7.38 -1.04
N ASP A 165 6.17 -6.93 -1.81
CA ASP A 165 5.95 -5.89 -2.81
C ASP A 165 5.41 -6.51 -4.09
N ILE A 166 4.19 -6.16 -4.45
CA ILE A 166 3.50 -6.81 -5.57
C ILE A 166 4.09 -6.43 -6.94
N ASP A 167 4.79 -5.29 -7.03
CA ASP A 167 5.44 -4.85 -8.27
C ASP A 167 6.76 -5.63 -8.48
N GLU A 168 7.44 -6.00 -7.40
CA GLU A 168 8.71 -6.76 -7.47
C GLU A 168 8.50 -8.28 -7.45
N GLU A 169 7.42 -8.75 -6.84
CA GLU A 169 7.12 -10.18 -6.69
C GLU A 169 5.79 -10.56 -7.37
N PRO A 170 5.63 -10.37 -8.69
CA PRO A 170 4.37 -10.60 -9.39
C PRO A 170 3.96 -12.09 -9.39
N GLU A 171 4.92 -13.02 -9.49
CA GLU A 171 4.65 -14.45 -9.45
C GLU A 171 4.11 -14.89 -8.08
N LEU A 172 4.75 -14.46 -6.99
CA LEU A 172 4.26 -14.70 -5.63
C LEU A 172 2.88 -14.06 -5.41
N SER A 173 2.69 -12.83 -5.86
CA SER A 173 1.43 -12.10 -5.73
C SER A 173 0.27 -12.80 -6.46
N SER A 174 0.55 -13.46 -7.59
CA SER A 174 -0.44 -14.22 -8.35
C SER A 174 -1.00 -15.45 -7.61
N ARG A 175 -0.34 -15.91 -6.54
CA ARG A 175 -0.83 -16.99 -5.67
C ARG A 175 -2.05 -16.58 -4.85
N PHE A 176 -2.33 -15.28 -4.75
CA PHE A 176 -3.37 -14.73 -3.88
C PHE A 176 -4.48 -14.03 -4.69
N PRO A 177 -5.73 -14.06 -4.24
CA PRO A 177 -6.85 -13.39 -4.92
C PRO A 177 -6.84 -11.88 -4.63
N ILE A 178 -5.76 -11.19 -4.98
CA ILE A 178 -5.59 -9.75 -4.74
C ILE A 178 -6.53 -8.98 -5.68
N GLN A 179 -7.62 -8.46 -5.12
CA GLN A 179 -8.54 -7.56 -5.83
C GLN A 179 -8.19 -6.09 -5.63
N SER A 180 -7.60 -5.77 -4.48
CA SER A 180 -7.14 -4.45 -4.10
C SER A 180 -6.02 -4.58 -3.07
N ILE A 181 -5.12 -3.59 -3.05
CA ILE A 181 -4.07 -3.48 -2.06
C ILE A 181 -4.34 -2.36 -1.04
N PRO A 182 -3.81 -2.46 0.19
CA PRO A 182 -3.06 -3.60 0.70
C PRO A 182 -3.97 -4.81 0.95
N TYR A 183 -3.40 -6.00 0.78
CA TYR A 183 -4.04 -7.27 1.13
C TYR A 183 -3.24 -7.91 2.26
N THR A 184 -3.87 -8.06 3.42
CA THR A 184 -3.19 -8.48 4.66
C THR A 184 -3.63 -9.87 5.07
N LEU A 185 -2.66 -10.74 5.33
CA LEU A 185 -2.83 -12.14 5.71
C LEU A 185 -2.23 -12.42 7.08
N LEU A 186 -2.76 -13.44 7.76
CA LEU A 186 -2.21 -13.95 9.01
C LEU A 186 -1.71 -15.39 8.81
N TYR A 187 -0.57 -15.70 9.42
CA TYR A 187 0.06 -17.01 9.40
C TYR A 187 0.53 -17.40 10.81
N ARG A 188 0.55 -18.71 11.09
CA ARG A 188 1.17 -19.27 12.29
C ARG A 188 1.73 -20.65 11.97
N ALA A 189 3.00 -20.89 12.31
CA ALA A 189 3.71 -22.13 12.00
C ALA A 189 3.54 -22.57 10.52
N GLY A 190 3.79 -21.66 9.58
CA GLY A 190 3.65 -21.88 8.14
C GLY A 190 2.21 -22.01 7.62
N ARG A 191 1.20 -22.03 8.49
CA ARG A 191 -0.20 -22.20 8.10
C ARG A 191 -0.92 -20.87 8.05
N ARG A 192 -1.65 -20.63 6.96
CA ARG A 192 -2.57 -19.50 6.84
C ARG A 192 -3.67 -19.59 7.90
N ILE A 193 -3.95 -18.48 8.56
CA ILE A 193 -5.05 -18.31 9.51
C ILE A 193 -6.07 -17.38 8.85
N PRO A 194 -7.18 -17.91 8.31
CA PRO A 194 -8.19 -17.08 7.66
C PRO A 194 -8.83 -16.10 8.65
N VAL A 195 -9.20 -14.93 8.14
CA VAL A 195 -9.92 -13.89 8.86
C VAL A 195 -11.31 -13.71 8.25
N HIS A 196 -12.34 -13.87 9.06
CA HIS A 196 -13.69 -13.48 8.71
C HIS A 196 -14.09 -12.24 9.50
N SER A 197 -14.82 -11.34 8.85
CA SER A 197 -15.31 -10.14 9.51
C SER A 197 -16.61 -9.67 8.90
N ALA A 198 -17.53 -9.27 9.76
CA ALA A 198 -18.69 -8.47 9.35
C ALA A 198 -18.33 -6.97 9.22
N ARG A 199 -17.20 -6.55 9.79
CA ARG A 199 -16.79 -5.15 9.91
C ARG A 199 -15.77 -4.74 8.85
N PHE A 200 -14.89 -5.65 8.47
CA PHE A 200 -13.83 -5.41 7.49
C PHE A 200 -14.11 -6.20 6.23
N HIS A 201 -13.80 -5.62 5.07
CA HIS A 201 -13.87 -6.38 3.83
C HIS A 201 -12.78 -7.45 3.83
N THR A 202 -13.19 -8.70 3.62
CA THR A 202 -12.28 -9.82 3.46
C THR A 202 -12.52 -10.54 2.13
N VAL A 203 -11.44 -11.03 1.55
CA VAL A 203 -11.46 -11.89 0.36
C VAL A 203 -10.63 -13.11 0.69
N ASP A 204 -11.22 -14.30 0.61
CA ASP A 204 -10.55 -15.57 0.89
C ASP A 204 -9.83 -15.60 2.26
N GLY A 205 -10.39 -14.95 3.28
CA GLY A 205 -9.78 -14.89 4.61
C GLY A 205 -8.64 -13.89 4.77
N GLY A 206 -8.33 -13.06 3.77
CA GLY A 206 -7.42 -11.93 3.91
C GLY A 206 -8.17 -10.60 4.01
N LEU A 207 -7.62 -9.66 4.77
CA LEU A 207 -8.16 -8.32 4.96
C LEU A 207 -7.78 -7.42 3.77
N VAL A 208 -8.75 -6.68 3.23
CA VAL A 208 -8.54 -5.79 2.09
C VAL A 208 -8.65 -4.33 2.53
N GLY A 209 -7.64 -3.53 2.18
CA GLY A 209 -7.63 -2.09 2.41
C GLY A 209 -6.72 -1.63 3.56
N GLY A 210 -6.47 -0.33 3.61
CA GLY A 210 -5.58 0.28 4.60
C GLY A 210 -6.10 0.15 6.04
N ILE A 211 -5.21 -0.20 6.97
CA ILE A 211 -5.55 -0.41 8.39
C ILE A 211 -4.69 0.51 9.25
N GLY A 212 -5.33 1.41 10.01
CA GLY A 212 -4.63 2.31 10.94
C GLY A 212 -4.15 1.64 12.23
N THR A 213 -3.34 2.36 13.01
CA THR A 213 -2.57 1.83 14.16
C THR A 213 -3.47 1.20 15.21
N GLY A 214 -4.50 1.92 15.65
CA GLY A 214 -5.41 1.45 16.70
C GLY A 214 -6.23 0.22 16.28
N VAL A 215 -6.69 0.22 15.03
CA VAL A 215 -7.45 -0.90 14.45
C VAL A 215 -6.56 -2.13 14.29
N LEU A 216 -5.35 -1.96 13.75
CA LEU A 216 -4.39 -3.05 13.56
C LEU A 216 -4.01 -3.70 14.89
N THR A 217 -3.72 -2.89 15.90
CA THR A 217 -3.44 -3.37 17.28
C THR A 217 -4.60 -4.19 17.84
N THR A 218 -5.83 -3.73 17.62
CA THR A 218 -7.05 -4.43 18.08
C THR A 218 -7.22 -5.77 17.38
N ILE A 219 -7.05 -5.80 16.05
CA ILE A 219 -7.13 -7.02 15.24
C ILE A 219 -6.12 -8.06 15.74
N LEU A 220 -4.86 -7.66 15.87
CA LEU A 220 -3.78 -8.55 16.31
C LEU A 220 -4.00 -9.09 17.72
N THR A 221 -4.41 -8.22 18.65
CA THR A 221 -4.70 -8.62 20.03
C THR A 221 -5.89 -9.60 20.09
N LYS A 222 -6.94 -9.36 19.32
CA LYS A 222 -8.10 -10.26 19.25
C LYS A 222 -7.73 -11.60 18.61
N ALA A 223 -6.91 -11.58 17.56
CA ALA A 223 -6.43 -12.79 16.89
C ALA A 223 -5.61 -13.66 17.86
N LEU A 224 -4.64 -13.09 18.56
CA LEU A 224 -3.83 -13.80 19.56
C LEU A 224 -4.70 -14.46 20.65
N ARG A 225 -5.71 -13.74 21.16
CA ARG A 225 -6.64 -14.29 22.16
C ARG A 225 -7.43 -15.50 21.63
N GLN A 226 -7.95 -15.41 20.41
CA GLN A 226 -8.68 -16.51 19.78
C GLN A 226 -7.78 -17.72 19.53
N LEU A 227 -6.55 -17.49 19.04
CA LEU A 227 -5.57 -18.55 18.81
C LEU A 227 -5.13 -19.24 20.11
N ALA A 228 -5.01 -18.48 21.21
CA ALA A 228 -4.75 -19.04 22.54
C ALA A 228 -5.90 -19.93 23.04
N GLN A 229 -7.12 -19.73 22.53
CA GLN A 229 -8.30 -20.55 22.80
C GLN A 229 -8.45 -21.71 21.79
N GLY A 230 -7.46 -21.94 20.93
CA GLY A 230 -7.46 -23.03 19.96
C GLY A 230 -8.19 -22.75 18.65
N ALA A 231 -8.55 -21.48 18.38
CA ALA A 231 -9.14 -21.12 17.10
C ALA A 231 -8.16 -21.37 15.93
N THR A 232 -8.71 -21.75 14.77
CA THR A 232 -7.96 -21.93 13.52
C THR A 232 -8.35 -20.90 12.46
N THR A 233 -9.24 -19.99 12.81
CA THR A 233 -9.77 -18.88 12.02
C THR A 233 -10.03 -17.72 12.97
N ILE A 234 -9.87 -16.48 12.53
CA ILE A 234 -10.10 -15.29 13.33
C ILE A 234 -11.43 -14.66 12.94
N GLU A 235 -12.30 -14.47 13.92
CA GLU A 235 -13.54 -13.72 13.77
C GLU A 235 -13.36 -12.30 14.30
N LEU A 236 -13.57 -11.28 13.46
CA LEU A 236 -13.40 -9.86 13.78
C LEU A 236 -14.71 -9.11 13.89
#